data_AF-A0A3D5XRV5-F1
#
_entry.id   AF-A0A3D5XRV5-F1
#
_cell.length_a   1.000
_cell.length_b   1.000
_cell.length_c   1.000
_cell.angle_alpha   90.00
_cell.angle_beta   90.00
_cell.angle_gamma   90.00
#
_symmetry.space_group_name_H-M   'P 1'
#
loop_
_entity.id
_entity.type
_entity.pdbx_description
1 polymer ?
#
loop_
_entity_poly.entity_id
_entity_poly.type
_entity_poly.pdbx_seq_one_letter_code
_entity_poly.pdbx_strand_id
1 'polypeptide(L)'
;MNSISRRNKMSKRRKNTRKINKKALLTILVIFILITGLIGGTVGLVVMGNMLRTKPDLEITNLLSKESSKIFDKDGNQIADVGLQIRTNVTYEQLPESLVDAFLAVEDSRFFEHPGFDTARFLKAMVENIKAMRFAQGGSTITQQLAKNIYFSHSKSITRKFAEIFFVYEFEELYSKEEILAMYANIIYYGDGYTGISAASKGYFDKNPNDLSLYEASILAGLPQAPSIYQLSKGYNEINKRQKAVLESMVKNKYITKEEMEETLNYLYKGIDFASAINCYNLVFGSPRNRNVNNEEEYNRSITFFKKLNEYLSKKGVYLALEANPTIYNTNFLNTTKDVVEYLDKLNCSHIKLNLDLGTIITNNEGLDNIKDYMDKISHVHISEPYLEIIKKRDIHKELLKILKENNYDKYVSIEMKTVENVEDIFDVILYLKELINEV
;
A
#
# COMPACT_ATOMS: atom_id res chain seq x y z
N MET A 1 31.53 -0.66 93.50
CA MET A 1 31.14 0.62 92.85
C MET A 1 31.75 0.65 91.46
N ASN A 2 30.91 0.86 90.43
CA ASN A 2 31.13 1.35 89.05
C ASN A 2 32.54 1.26 88.45
N SER A 3 32.80 0.86 87.21
CA SER A 3 32.01 0.64 85.99
C SER A 3 33.02 0.21 84.91
N ILE A 4 32.56 -0.29 83.75
CA ILE A 4 33.04 0.06 82.39
C ILE A 4 32.83 -1.10 81.40
N SER A 5 32.00 -0.76 80.41
CA SER A 5 31.69 -1.35 79.11
C SER A 5 32.71 -2.32 78.46
N ARG A 6 32.23 -3.48 78.01
CA ARG A 6 32.86 -4.26 76.92
C ARG A 6 32.14 -3.98 75.60
N ARG A 7 32.79 -3.21 74.71
CA ARG A 7 32.46 -3.11 73.28
C ARG A 7 33.03 -4.32 72.55
N ASN A 8 32.16 -5.08 71.88
CA ASN A 8 32.56 -6.12 70.91
C ASN A 8 33.15 -5.48 69.65
N LYS A 9 34.44 -5.73 69.36
CA LYS A 9 35.06 -5.49 68.05
C LYS A 9 34.79 -6.70 67.15
N MET A 10 33.83 -6.57 66.23
CA MET A 10 33.71 -7.47 65.09
C MET A 10 34.85 -7.24 64.10
N SER A 11 35.57 -8.31 63.76
CA SER A 11 36.65 -8.33 62.77
C SER A 11 36.08 -8.27 61.34
N LYS A 12 36.56 -7.32 60.53
CA LYS A 12 36.22 -7.22 59.09
C LYS A 12 37.01 -8.29 58.31
N ARG A 13 36.31 -9.32 57.84
CA ARG A 13 36.84 -10.33 56.90
C ARG A 13 36.96 -9.67 55.51
N ARG A 14 38.19 -9.39 55.04
CA ARG A 14 38.47 -8.90 53.68
C ARG A 14 38.06 -9.98 52.66
N LYS A 15 37.03 -9.72 51.84
CA LYS A 15 36.72 -10.53 50.66
C LYS A 15 37.78 -10.27 49.59
N ASN A 16 38.62 -11.27 49.33
CA ASN A 16 39.62 -11.26 48.27
C ASN A 16 38.90 -11.49 46.93
N THR A 17 38.54 -10.42 46.22
CA THR A 17 38.02 -10.54 44.85
C THR A 17 39.20 -10.79 43.90
N ARG A 18 39.33 -12.02 43.40
CA ARG A 18 40.32 -12.35 42.36
C ARG A 18 40.04 -11.48 41.12
N LYS A 19 40.97 -10.60 40.75
CA LYS A 19 40.90 -9.81 39.52
C LYS A 19 40.93 -10.77 38.32
N ILE A 20 39.82 -10.84 37.58
CA ILE A 20 39.71 -11.66 36.37
C ILE A 20 40.71 -11.13 35.34
N ASN A 21 41.57 -12.00 34.82
CA ASN A 21 42.53 -11.66 33.78
C ASN A 21 41.79 -11.44 32.45
N LYS A 22 41.62 -10.17 32.06
CA LYS A 22 40.92 -9.79 30.83
C LYS A 22 41.49 -10.45 29.57
N LYS A 23 42.80 -10.77 29.53
CA LYS A 23 43.44 -11.50 28.41
C LYS A 23 43.01 -12.96 28.35
N ALA A 24 42.87 -13.62 29.50
CA ALA A 24 42.38 -15.00 29.58
C ALA A 24 40.90 -15.09 29.18
N LEU A 25 40.09 -14.11 29.62
CA LEU A 25 38.68 -14.02 29.23
C LEU A 25 38.52 -13.81 27.71
N LEU A 26 39.33 -12.92 27.12
CA LEU A 26 39.34 -12.69 25.67
C LEU A 26 39.77 -13.94 24.89
N THR A 27 40.78 -14.66 25.38
CA THR A 27 41.25 -15.90 24.75
C THR A 27 40.18 -17.00 24.78
N ILE A 28 39.49 -17.16 25.92
CA ILE A 28 38.37 -18.11 26.06
C ILE A 28 37.22 -17.72 25.11
N LEU A 29 36.92 -16.43 24.98
CA LEU A 29 35.89 -15.94 24.05
C LEU A 29 36.26 -16.24 22.58
N VAL A 30 37.51 -16.01 22.19
CA VAL A 30 37.99 -16.31 20.83
C VAL A 30 37.93 -17.81 20.54
N ILE A 31 38.39 -18.65 21.49
CA ILE A 31 38.31 -20.11 21.37
C ILE A 31 36.84 -20.57 21.27
N PHE A 32 35.95 -20.00 22.09
CA PHE A 32 34.52 -20.30 22.03
C PHE A 32 33.90 -19.93 20.67
N ILE A 33 34.25 -18.77 20.10
CA ILE A 33 33.82 -18.34 18.76
C ILE A 33 34.36 -19.30 17.68
N LEU A 34 35.62 -19.72 17.78
CA LEU A 34 36.23 -20.66 16.83
C LEU A 34 35.58 -22.05 16.90
N ILE A 35 35.32 -22.56 18.11
CA ILE A 35 34.66 -23.86 18.32
C ILE A 35 33.21 -23.82 17.84
N THR A 36 32.46 -22.77 18.18
CA THR A 36 31.08 -22.61 17.72
C THR A 36 31.01 -22.39 16.21
N GLY A 37 31.98 -21.68 15.62
CA GLY A 37 32.14 -21.56 14.17
C GLY A 37 32.45 -22.89 13.48
N LEU A 38 33.34 -23.71 14.06
CA LEU A 38 33.67 -25.04 13.53
C LEU A 38 32.47 -25.99 13.59
N ILE A 39 31.78 -26.04 14.73
CA ILE A 39 30.57 -26.86 14.93
C ILE A 39 29.47 -26.41 13.96
N GLY A 40 29.22 -25.10 13.85
CA GLY A 40 28.28 -24.53 12.90
C GLY A 40 28.62 -24.86 11.45
N GLY A 41 29.91 -24.80 11.09
CA GLY A 41 30.41 -25.18 9.77
C GLY A 41 30.17 -26.67 9.44
N THR A 42 30.49 -27.57 10.37
CA THR A 42 30.22 -29.02 10.19
C THR A 42 28.73 -29.35 10.09
N VAL A 43 27.89 -28.73 10.92
CA VAL A 43 26.42 -28.91 10.83
C VAL A 43 25.91 -28.37 9.49
N GLY A 44 26.43 -27.22 9.04
CA GLY A 44 26.13 -26.65 7.73
C GLY A 44 26.46 -27.61 6.59
N LEU A 45 27.65 -28.23 6.60
CA LEU A 45 28.08 -29.19 5.58
C LEU A 45 27.25 -30.48 5.56
N VAL A 46 26.85 -31.00 6.73
CA VAL A 46 26.00 -32.20 6.81
C VAL A 46 24.59 -31.92 6.30
N VAL A 47 24.01 -30.77 6.68
CA VAL A 47 22.72 -30.32 6.16
C VAL A 47 22.79 -30.10 4.64
N MET A 48 23.86 -29.46 4.17
CA MET A 48 24.15 -29.24 2.75
C MET A 48 24.18 -30.57 1.98
N GLY A 49 24.97 -31.54 2.44
CA GLY A 49 25.12 -32.84 1.78
C GLY A 49 23.80 -33.63 1.72
N ASN A 50 22.96 -33.53 2.74
CA ASN A 50 21.64 -34.14 2.73
C ASN A 50 20.69 -33.43 1.76
N MET A 51 20.70 -32.10 1.73
CA MET A 51 19.81 -31.31 0.85
C MET A 51 20.18 -31.42 -0.62
N LEU A 52 21.47 -31.49 -0.95
CA LEU A 52 21.95 -31.79 -2.30
C LEU A 52 21.46 -33.16 -2.80
N ARG A 53 21.39 -34.16 -1.91
CA ARG A 53 20.92 -35.51 -2.26
C ARG A 53 19.40 -35.61 -2.37
N THR A 54 18.66 -34.71 -1.72
CA THR A 54 17.19 -34.67 -1.75
C THR A 54 16.65 -33.47 -2.53
N LYS A 55 17.49 -32.80 -3.33
CA LYS A 55 17.09 -31.64 -4.12
C LYS A 55 16.00 -32.11 -5.09
N PRO A 56 14.79 -31.54 -5.01
CA PRO A 56 13.81 -31.76 -6.07
C PRO A 56 14.41 -31.17 -7.35
N ASP A 57 14.32 -31.87 -8.48
CA ASP A 57 14.53 -31.29 -9.81
C ASP A 57 13.41 -30.28 -10.06
N LEU A 58 13.53 -29.10 -9.43
CA LEU A 58 12.68 -27.96 -9.65
C LEU A 58 13.26 -27.20 -10.82
N GLU A 59 12.89 -27.65 -12.01
CA GLU A 59 12.91 -26.80 -13.18
C GLU A 59 12.08 -25.55 -12.83
N ILE A 60 12.73 -24.40 -12.68
CA ILE A 60 12.06 -23.13 -12.32
C ILE A 60 11.04 -22.74 -13.39
N THR A 61 11.25 -23.21 -14.63
CA THR A 61 10.26 -23.26 -15.69
C THR A 61 8.91 -23.80 -15.22
N ASN A 62 8.84 -24.84 -14.37
CA ASN A 62 7.58 -25.39 -13.85
C ASN A 62 6.90 -24.54 -12.75
N LEU A 63 7.62 -23.62 -12.12
CA LEU A 63 7.07 -22.66 -11.16
C LEU A 63 6.51 -21.42 -11.87
N LEU A 64 7.19 -21.01 -12.94
CA LEU A 64 6.78 -19.93 -13.83
C LEU A 64 5.66 -20.39 -14.79
N SER A 65 5.67 -21.63 -15.28
CA SER A 65 4.72 -22.14 -16.30
C SER A 65 3.35 -22.56 -15.77
N LYS A 66 3.04 -22.35 -14.49
CA LYS A 66 1.66 -22.46 -13.98
C LYS A 66 0.85 -21.23 -14.38
N GLU A 67 0.87 -20.89 -15.66
CA GLU A 67 0.00 -19.86 -16.22
C GLU A 67 -1.46 -20.30 -16.07
N SER A 68 -2.33 -19.34 -15.78
CA SER A 68 -3.77 -19.57 -15.77
C SER A 68 -4.27 -19.73 -17.22
N SER A 69 -5.24 -20.61 -17.43
CA SER A 69 -5.78 -20.86 -18.77
C SER A 69 -6.67 -19.69 -19.18
N LYS A 70 -6.26 -18.96 -20.22
CA LYS A 70 -7.04 -17.85 -20.78
C LYS A 70 -8.08 -18.39 -21.75
N ILE A 71 -9.35 -18.05 -21.53
CA ILE A 71 -10.46 -18.36 -22.43
C ILE A 71 -10.74 -17.11 -23.26
N PHE A 72 -10.84 -17.27 -24.58
CA PHE A 72 -11.16 -16.20 -25.53
C PHE A 72 -12.50 -16.48 -26.22
N ASP A 73 -13.22 -15.42 -26.60
CA ASP A 73 -14.37 -15.53 -27.49
C ASP A 73 -13.95 -15.77 -28.95
N LYS A 74 -14.94 -15.90 -29.84
CA LYS A 74 -14.72 -16.11 -31.28
C LYS A 74 -14.03 -14.93 -31.99
N ASP A 75 -14.05 -13.75 -31.36
CA ASP A 75 -13.52 -12.50 -31.91
C ASP A 75 -12.13 -12.17 -31.33
N GLY A 76 -11.60 -13.02 -30.43
CA GLY A 76 -10.28 -12.90 -29.83
C GLY A 76 -10.25 -12.10 -28.52
N ASN A 77 -11.39 -11.71 -27.96
CA ASN A 77 -11.44 -11.02 -26.66
C ASN A 77 -11.34 -12.04 -25.53
N GLN A 78 -10.52 -11.77 -24.52
CA GLN A 78 -10.39 -12.65 -23.35
C GLN A 78 -11.67 -12.56 -22.49
N ILE A 79 -12.35 -13.70 -22.30
CA ILE A 79 -13.62 -13.80 -21.56
C ILE A 79 -13.48 -14.36 -20.14
N ALA A 80 -12.41 -15.12 -19.87
CA ALA A 80 -12.12 -15.62 -18.53
C ALA A 80 -10.65 -15.99 -18.38
N ASP A 81 -10.14 -15.89 -17.15
CA ASP A 81 -8.83 -16.39 -16.77
C ASP A 81 -9.01 -17.49 -15.72
N VAL A 82 -8.82 -18.75 -16.12
CA VAL A 82 -9.19 -19.93 -15.33
C VAL A 82 -7.92 -20.62 -14.84
N GLY A 83 -7.59 -20.35 -13.58
CA GLY A 83 -6.51 -20.99 -12.82
C GLY A 83 -6.67 -20.65 -11.34
N LEU A 84 -6.07 -21.45 -10.44
CA LEU A 84 -6.12 -21.18 -9.00
C LEU A 84 -5.47 -19.84 -8.61
N GLN A 85 -4.63 -19.27 -9.48
CA GLN A 85 -4.02 -17.93 -9.38
C GLN A 85 -3.78 -17.38 -10.79
N ILE A 86 -4.09 -16.11 -11.05
CA ILE A 86 -3.67 -15.39 -12.27
C ILE A 86 -2.14 -15.28 -12.23
N ARG A 87 -1.44 -16.00 -13.11
CA ARG A 87 0.03 -15.95 -13.21
C ARG A 87 0.42 -15.66 -14.65
N THR A 88 0.24 -14.40 -15.08
CA THR A 88 0.98 -13.90 -16.24
C THR A 88 2.31 -13.40 -15.71
N ASN A 89 3.40 -14.13 -15.97
CA ASN A 89 4.73 -13.66 -15.58
C ASN A 89 5.13 -12.47 -16.45
N VAL A 90 5.79 -11.50 -15.83
CA VAL A 90 6.43 -10.40 -16.56
C VAL A 90 7.93 -10.62 -16.69
N THR A 91 8.49 -10.19 -17.80
CA THR A 91 9.94 -10.07 -17.98
C THR A 91 10.46 -8.83 -17.25
N TYR A 92 11.78 -8.71 -17.15
CA TYR A 92 12.40 -7.55 -16.51
C TYR A 92 12.06 -6.24 -17.23
N GLU A 93 12.02 -6.25 -18.56
CA GLU A 93 11.71 -5.09 -19.41
C GLU A 93 10.25 -4.61 -19.26
N GLN A 94 9.39 -5.48 -18.73
CA GLN A 94 8.00 -5.16 -18.42
C GLN A 94 7.84 -4.61 -17.00
N LEU A 95 8.86 -4.67 -16.15
CA LEU A 95 8.82 -3.99 -14.86
C LEU A 95 9.08 -2.49 -15.06
N PRO A 96 8.24 -1.62 -14.48
CA PRO A 96 8.52 -0.19 -14.52
C PRO A 96 9.74 0.11 -13.66
N GLU A 97 10.57 1.05 -14.13
CA GLU A 97 11.80 1.47 -13.44
C GLU A 97 11.55 1.86 -11.99
N SER A 98 10.44 2.58 -11.74
CA SER A 98 10.02 2.98 -10.39
C SER A 98 9.81 1.82 -9.42
N LEU A 99 9.37 0.65 -9.90
CA LEU A 99 9.17 -0.56 -9.10
C LEU A 99 10.50 -1.28 -8.86
N VAL A 100 11.33 -1.39 -9.90
CA VAL A 100 12.70 -1.92 -9.79
C VAL A 100 13.45 -1.14 -8.72
N ASP A 101 13.52 0.18 -8.87
CA ASP A 101 14.20 1.07 -7.93
C ASP A 101 13.63 0.97 -6.50
N ALA A 102 12.31 0.88 -6.36
CA ALA A 102 11.68 0.72 -5.05
C ALA A 102 12.08 -0.61 -4.39
N PHE A 103 12.11 -1.71 -5.13
CA PHE A 103 12.60 -3.00 -4.61
C PHE A 103 14.07 -2.92 -4.22
N LEU A 104 14.92 -2.38 -5.09
CA LEU A 104 16.35 -2.23 -4.77
C LEU A 104 16.53 -1.35 -3.53
N ALA A 105 15.85 -0.22 -3.45
CA ALA A 105 15.98 0.71 -2.33
C ALA A 105 15.61 0.08 -0.98
N VAL A 106 14.54 -0.72 -0.91
CA VAL A 106 14.02 -1.24 0.36
C VAL A 106 14.49 -2.65 0.67
N GLU A 107 14.63 -3.50 -0.34
CA GLU A 107 15.00 -4.91 -0.19
C GLU A 107 16.49 -5.14 -0.40
N ASP A 108 17.15 -4.51 -1.38
CA ASP A 108 18.55 -4.80 -1.70
C ASP A 108 19.29 -3.76 -2.57
N SER A 109 19.82 -2.71 -1.94
CA SER A 109 20.33 -1.53 -2.65
C SER A 109 21.61 -1.77 -3.44
N ARG A 110 22.28 -2.91 -3.22
CA ARG A 110 23.53 -3.30 -3.90
C ARG A 110 23.36 -4.60 -4.69
N PHE A 111 22.12 -4.93 -5.03
CA PHE A 111 21.75 -6.19 -5.68
C PHE A 111 22.63 -6.52 -6.89
N PHE A 112 22.91 -5.53 -7.74
CA PHE A 112 23.76 -5.68 -8.93
C PHE A 112 25.27 -5.74 -8.62
N GLU A 113 25.71 -5.41 -7.40
CA GLU A 113 27.13 -5.37 -7.02
C GLU A 113 27.62 -6.68 -6.38
N HIS A 114 26.73 -7.50 -5.82
CA HIS A 114 27.10 -8.70 -5.07
C HIS A 114 26.64 -10.01 -5.74
N PRO A 115 27.33 -11.14 -5.54
CA PRO A 115 26.96 -12.44 -6.11
C PRO A 115 25.87 -13.13 -5.27
N GLY A 116 24.72 -12.47 -5.13
CA GLY A 116 23.55 -12.96 -4.41
C GLY A 116 23.61 -12.93 -2.88
N PHE A 117 24.78 -12.96 -2.24
CA PHE A 117 24.93 -12.73 -0.79
C PHE A 117 25.69 -11.44 -0.50
N ASP A 118 25.07 -10.51 0.22
CA ASP A 118 25.70 -9.27 0.63
C ASP A 118 26.41 -9.42 2.00
N THR A 119 27.72 -9.68 1.96
CA THR A 119 28.55 -9.82 3.16
C THR A 119 28.65 -8.54 3.98
N ALA A 120 28.79 -7.37 3.34
CA ALA A 120 28.97 -6.11 4.06
C ALA A 120 27.67 -5.69 4.77
N ARG A 121 26.52 -5.87 4.11
CA ARG A 121 25.20 -5.64 4.69
C ARG A 121 24.91 -6.63 5.81
N PHE A 122 25.25 -7.90 5.64
CA PHE A 122 25.11 -8.91 6.69
C PHE A 122 25.90 -8.53 7.94
N LEU A 123 27.19 -8.20 7.79
CA LEU A 123 28.05 -7.79 8.90
C LEU A 123 27.53 -6.50 9.57
N LYS A 124 27.12 -5.51 8.77
CA LYS A 124 26.54 -4.25 9.28
C LYS A 124 25.26 -4.51 10.08
N ALA A 125 24.33 -5.30 9.55
CA ALA A 125 23.09 -5.66 10.24
C ALA A 125 23.38 -6.42 11.55
N MET A 126 24.38 -7.32 11.55
CA MET A 126 24.80 -8.04 12.75
C MET A 126 25.31 -7.08 13.84
N VAL A 127 26.16 -6.13 13.48
CA VAL A 127 26.68 -5.11 14.41
C VAL A 127 25.57 -4.24 14.97
N GLU A 128 24.65 -3.75 14.13
CA GLU A 128 23.54 -2.91 14.57
C GLU A 128 22.55 -3.67 15.46
N ASN A 129 22.26 -4.93 15.15
CA ASN A 129 21.39 -5.78 15.99
C ASN A 129 22.01 -6.05 17.38
N ILE A 130 23.33 -6.25 17.45
CA ILE A 130 24.06 -6.40 18.73
C ILE A 130 23.98 -5.10 19.54
N LYS A 131 24.25 -3.94 18.92
CA LYS A 131 24.15 -2.63 19.57
C LYS A 131 22.75 -2.36 20.10
N ALA A 132 21.73 -2.69 19.31
CA ALA A 132 20.33 -2.47 19.66
C ALA A 132 19.77 -3.52 20.64
N MET A 133 20.52 -4.60 20.93
CA MET A 133 20.07 -5.77 21.70
C MET A 133 18.73 -6.34 21.21
N ARG A 134 18.41 -6.17 19.93
CA ARG A 134 17.19 -6.66 19.27
C ARG A 134 17.44 -6.86 17.78
N PHE A 135 16.64 -7.70 17.14
CA PHE A 135 16.64 -7.85 15.67
C PHE A 135 15.97 -6.64 15.02
N ALA A 136 16.72 -5.54 14.88
CA ALA A 136 16.25 -4.27 14.33
C ALA A 136 16.41 -4.16 12.80
N GLN A 137 17.44 -4.80 12.22
CA GLN A 137 17.78 -4.69 10.80
C GLN A 137 17.87 -6.08 10.15
N GLY A 138 17.21 -6.21 8.98
CA GLY A 138 17.34 -7.36 8.10
C GLY A 138 18.59 -7.26 7.21
N GLY A 139 19.26 -8.39 6.99
CA GLY A 139 20.44 -8.49 6.13
C GLY A 139 20.28 -9.50 4.99
N SER A 140 19.05 -9.83 4.60
CA SER A 140 18.81 -10.76 3.48
C SER A 140 18.74 -9.99 2.16
N THR A 141 19.22 -10.60 1.08
CA THR A 141 19.21 -10.08 -0.30
C THR A 141 17.97 -10.52 -1.08
N ILE A 142 17.72 -9.94 -2.25
CA ILE A 142 16.61 -10.36 -3.13
C ILE A 142 16.76 -11.83 -3.54
N THR A 143 17.96 -12.26 -3.94
CA THR A 143 18.23 -13.66 -4.31
C THR A 143 17.97 -14.63 -3.15
N GLN A 144 18.33 -14.25 -1.92
CA GLN A 144 18.01 -15.04 -0.72
C GLN A 144 16.51 -15.15 -0.49
N GLN A 145 15.79 -14.06 -0.69
CA GLN A 145 14.33 -14.05 -0.55
C GLN A 145 13.65 -14.89 -1.64
N LEU A 146 14.13 -14.83 -2.88
CA LEU A 146 13.68 -15.69 -3.97
C LEU A 146 13.88 -17.17 -3.64
N ALA A 147 15.09 -17.56 -3.23
CA ALA A 147 15.41 -18.93 -2.82
C ALA A 147 14.51 -19.42 -1.66
N LYS A 148 14.26 -18.55 -0.67
CA LYS A 148 13.33 -18.84 0.43
C LYS A 148 11.91 -19.11 -0.06
N ASN A 149 11.39 -18.28 -0.98
CA ASN A 149 10.02 -18.41 -1.47
C ASN A 149 9.83 -19.66 -2.32
N ILE A 150 10.83 -20.04 -3.11
CA ILE A 150 10.77 -21.23 -3.98
C ILE A 150 10.94 -22.53 -3.19
N TYR A 151 11.97 -22.62 -2.34
CA TYR A 151 12.37 -23.91 -1.75
C TYR A 151 11.87 -24.14 -0.32
N PHE A 152 11.50 -23.09 0.41
CA PHE A 152 11.35 -23.18 1.87
C PHE A 152 10.13 -22.47 2.45
N SER A 153 9.05 -22.39 1.69
CA SER A 153 7.82 -21.67 2.06
C SER A 153 7.24 -22.00 3.44
N HIS A 154 7.65 -23.11 4.10
CA HIS A 154 7.05 -23.59 5.35
C HIS A 154 7.99 -23.95 6.52
N SER A 155 9.32 -23.83 6.43
CA SER A 155 10.23 -24.25 7.54
C SER A 155 10.91 -23.05 8.23
N LYS A 156 10.96 -22.97 9.57
CA LYS A 156 11.68 -21.92 10.32
C LYS A 156 12.87 -22.50 11.11
N SER A 157 13.82 -23.12 10.42
CA SER A 157 15.01 -23.69 11.08
C SER A 157 16.30 -22.98 10.66
N ILE A 158 17.29 -22.90 11.56
CA ILE A 158 18.64 -22.40 11.24
C ILE A 158 19.27 -23.20 10.09
N THR A 159 18.93 -24.49 9.98
CA THR A 159 19.30 -25.37 8.87
C THR A 159 18.83 -24.82 7.50
N ARG A 160 17.67 -24.14 7.46
CA ARG A 160 17.17 -23.45 6.25
C ARG A 160 18.06 -22.29 5.83
N LYS A 161 18.57 -21.50 6.77
CA LYS A 161 19.39 -20.31 6.46
C LYS A 161 20.68 -20.69 5.73
N PHE A 162 21.29 -21.83 6.09
CA PHE A 162 22.45 -22.37 5.40
C PHE A 162 22.08 -22.93 4.02
N ALA A 163 20.90 -23.53 3.89
CA ALA A 163 20.38 -24.02 2.63
C ALA A 163 20.03 -22.90 1.63
N GLU A 164 19.49 -21.77 2.12
CA GLU A 164 19.22 -20.56 1.32
C GLU A 164 20.49 -20.08 0.60
N ILE A 165 21.65 -20.10 1.27
CA ILE A 165 22.93 -19.65 0.70
C ILE A 165 23.35 -20.54 -0.49
N PHE A 166 23.09 -21.85 -0.44
CA PHE A 166 23.42 -22.75 -1.54
C PHE A 166 22.61 -22.42 -2.80
N PHE A 167 21.28 -22.32 -2.64
CA PHE A 167 20.40 -22.00 -3.76
C PHE A 167 20.67 -20.61 -4.32
N VAL A 168 21.12 -19.66 -3.50
CA VAL A 168 21.56 -18.33 -3.97
C VAL A 168 22.68 -18.43 -4.99
N TYR A 169 23.73 -19.22 -4.71
CA TYR A 169 24.83 -19.38 -5.67
C TYR A 169 24.35 -20.04 -6.97
N GLU A 170 23.47 -21.03 -6.87
CA GLU A 170 22.90 -21.68 -8.03
C GLU A 170 22.07 -20.71 -8.90
N PHE A 171 21.22 -19.87 -8.28
CA PHE A 171 20.46 -18.85 -9.02
C PHE A 171 21.38 -17.86 -9.74
N GLU A 172 22.43 -17.41 -9.07
CA GLU A 172 23.38 -16.42 -9.61
C GLU A 172 24.29 -16.99 -10.71
N GLU A 173 24.46 -18.31 -10.78
CA GLU A 173 25.19 -18.99 -11.86
C GLU A 173 24.30 -19.23 -13.08
N LEU A 174 23.01 -19.54 -12.86
CA LEU A 174 22.07 -19.92 -13.92
C LEU A 174 21.32 -18.74 -14.55
N TYR A 175 21.10 -17.65 -13.81
CA TYR A 175 20.25 -16.54 -14.23
C TYR A 175 20.96 -15.20 -14.07
N SER A 176 20.65 -14.27 -14.96
CA SER A 176 21.08 -12.89 -14.85
C SER A 176 20.40 -12.19 -13.66
N LYS A 177 20.97 -11.07 -13.23
CA LYS A 177 20.37 -10.23 -12.17
C LYS A 177 18.96 -9.77 -12.52
N GLU A 178 18.74 -9.40 -13.77
CA GLU A 178 17.46 -8.95 -14.30
C GLU A 178 16.42 -10.08 -14.26
N GLU A 179 16.81 -11.28 -14.67
CA GLU A 179 15.96 -12.48 -14.59
C GLU A 179 15.63 -12.83 -13.14
N ILE A 180 16.59 -12.77 -12.22
CA ILE A 180 16.38 -13.00 -10.79
C ILE A 180 15.38 -11.99 -10.22
N LEU A 181 15.50 -10.72 -10.59
CA LEU A 181 14.59 -9.68 -10.11
C LEU A 181 13.18 -9.84 -10.68
N ALA A 182 13.05 -10.20 -11.96
CA ALA A 182 11.76 -10.52 -12.57
C ALA A 182 11.11 -11.75 -11.91
N MET A 183 11.86 -12.83 -11.69
CA MET A 183 11.37 -14.01 -10.96
C MET A 183 10.92 -13.66 -9.54
N TYR A 184 11.69 -12.80 -8.85
CA TYR A 184 11.30 -12.30 -7.53
C TYR A 184 9.95 -11.58 -7.58
N ALA A 185 9.77 -10.60 -8.49
CA ALA A 185 8.52 -9.88 -8.64
C ALA A 185 7.33 -10.80 -8.99
N ASN A 186 7.56 -11.87 -9.75
CA ASN A 186 6.52 -12.82 -10.15
C ASN A 186 6.11 -13.82 -9.06
N ILE A 187 6.94 -14.05 -8.04
CA ILE A 187 6.72 -15.13 -7.06
C ILE A 187 6.37 -14.62 -5.65
N ILE A 188 6.73 -13.38 -5.31
CA ILE A 188 6.42 -12.86 -3.97
C ILE A 188 4.91 -12.67 -3.76
N TYR A 189 4.50 -12.81 -2.50
CA TYR A 189 3.14 -12.55 -2.06
C TYR A 189 2.98 -11.07 -1.68
N TYR A 190 2.02 -10.39 -2.31
CA TYR A 190 1.73 -8.97 -2.10
C TYR A 190 0.58 -8.72 -1.11
N GLY A 191 -0.11 -9.77 -0.64
CA GLY A 191 -1.28 -9.61 0.23
C GLY A 191 -2.60 -9.83 -0.52
N ASP A 192 -3.70 -9.94 0.21
CA ASP A 192 -5.06 -10.15 -0.33
C ASP A 192 -5.22 -11.29 -1.35
N GLY A 193 -4.39 -12.34 -1.25
CA GLY A 193 -4.41 -13.46 -2.19
C GLY A 193 -3.59 -13.25 -3.46
N TYR A 194 -2.98 -12.07 -3.65
CA TYR A 194 -2.17 -11.75 -4.82
C TYR A 194 -0.73 -12.23 -4.69
N THR A 195 -0.37 -13.21 -5.52
CA THR A 195 1.00 -13.68 -5.73
C THR A 195 1.47 -13.26 -7.12
N GLY A 196 2.62 -12.59 -7.18
CA GLY A 196 3.16 -12.06 -8.43
C GLY A 196 2.66 -10.67 -8.78
N ILE A 197 3.54 -9.88 -9.39
CA ILE A 197 3.31 -8.47 -9.65
C ILE A 197 2.10 -8.22 -10.55
N SER A 198 1.88 -9.02 -11.59
CA SER A 198 0.71 -8.88 -12.48
C SER A 198 -0.61 -9.00 -11.74
N ALA A 199 -0.73 -10.00 -10.86
CA ALA A 199 -1.93 -10.20 -10.05
C ALA A 199 -2.13 -9.05 -9.06
N ALA A 200 -1.05 -8.55 -8.45
CA ALA A 200 -1.12 -7.45 -7.50
C ALA A 200 -1.47 -6.12 -8.18
N SER A 201 -0.84 -5.79 -9.32
CA SER A 201 -1.13 -4.58 -10.11
C SER A 201 -2.57 -4.54 -10.59
N LYS A 202 -3.06 -5.67 -11.14
CA LYS A 202 -4.43 -5.77 -11.60
C LYS A 202 -5.42 -5.75 -10.43
N GLY A 203 -5.12 -6.49 -9.36
CA GLY A 203 -6.01 -6.63 -8.20
C GLY A 203 -6.14 -5.38 -7.33
N TYR A 204 -5.06 -4.59 -7.19
CA TYR A 204 -5.08 -3.37 -6.37
C TYR A 204 -5.38 -2.10 -7.15
N PHE A 205 -4.94 -2.00 -8.41
CA PHE A 205 -4.97 -0.75 -9.16
C PHE A 205 -5.63 -0.86 -10.54
N ASP A 206 -6.09 -2.06 -10.92
CA ASP A 206 -6.65 -2.35 -12.25
C ASP A 206 -5.69 -2.04 -13.42
N LYS A 207 -4.37 -2.12 -13.17
CA LYS A 207 -3.31 -1.75 -14.14
C LYS A 207 -2.41 -2.92 -14.52
N ASN A 208 -1.79 -2.83 -15.69
CA ASN A 208 -0.65 -3.70 -16.01
C ASN A 208 0.58 -3.25 -15.20
N PRO A 209 1.55 -4.15 -14.93
CA PRO A 209 2.77 -3.79 -14.22
C PRO A 209 3.50 -2.59 -14.83
N ASN A 210 3.61 -2.51 -16.16
CA ASN A 210 4.31 -1.45 -16.88
C ASN A 210 3.67 -0.06 -16.69
N ASP A 211 2.39 -0.01 -16.32
CA ASP A 211 1.60 1.23 -16.19
C ASP A 211 1.58 1.78 -14.75
N LEU A 212 2.31 1.14 -13.83
CA LEU A 212 2.36 1.58 -12.44
C LEU A 212 3.12 2.91 -12.30
N SER A 213 2.48 3.85 -11.62
CA SER A 213 3.13 5.08 -11.15
C SER A 213 4.08 4.81 -10.00
N LEU A 214 4.96 5.77 -9.70
CA LEU A 214 5.84 5.74 -8.51
C LEU A 214 5.05 5.56 -7.19
N TYR A 215 3.83 6.12 -7.11
CA TYR A 215 2.95 5.94 -5.95
C TYR A 215 2.56 4.46 -5.78
N GLU A 216 2.09 3.83 -6.85
CA GLU A 216 1.62 2.43 -6.84
C GLU A 216 2.79 1.47 -6.67
N ALA A 217 3.90 1.72 -7.38
CA ALA A 217 5.14 0.94 -7.28
C ALA A 217 5.71 0.96 -5.85
N SER A 218 5.73 2.12 -5.18
CA SER A 218 6.22 2.23 -3.80
C SER A 218 5.30 1.53 -2.78
N ILE A 219 4.00 1.43 -3.04
CA ILE A 219 3.09 0.59 -2.26
C ILE A 219 3.44 -0.89 -2.47
N LEU A 220 3.51 -1.34 -3.72
CA LEU A 220 3.78 -2.75 -4.06
C LEU A 220 5.14 -3.22 -3.54
N ALA A 221 6.16 -2.37 -3.56
CA ALA A 221 7.46 -2.66 -2.97
C ALA A 221 7.44 -2.74 -1.43
N GLY A 222 6.47 -2.08 -0.79
CA GLY A 222 6.30 -2.08 0.66
C GLY A 222 5.63 -3.35 1.22
N LEU A 223 4.74 -3.96 0.44
CA LEU A 223 3.88 -5.09 0.85
C LEU A 223 4.64 -6.37 1.28
N PRO A 224 5.66 -6.85 0.55
CA PRO A 224 6.27 -8.17 0.78
C PRO A 224 6.87 -8.37 2.18
N GLN A 225 7.24 -7.28 2.86
CA GLN A 225 7.82 -7.34 4.21
C GLN A 225 6.86 -7.96 5.24
N ALA A 226 5.58 -7.58 5.19
CA ALA A 226 4.54 -8.09 6.08
C ALA A 226 3.16 -8.01 5.40
N PRO A 227 2.88 -8.87 4.41
CA PRO A 227 1.69 -8.74 3.57
C PRO A 227 0.39 -8.74 4.38
N SER A 228 0.29 -9.56 5.42
CA SER A 228 -0.89 -9.63 6.29
C SER A 228 -1.18 -8.36 7.10
N ILE A 229 -0.17 -7.48 7.26
CA ILE A 229 -0.29 -6.20 7.97
C ILE A 229 -0.57 -5.07 6.98
N TYR A 230 0.13 -5.09 5.84
CA TYR A 230 0.14 -3.98 4.89
C TYR A 230 -0.86 -4.13 3.74
N GLN A 231 -1.54 -5.27 3.61
CA GLN A 231 -2.55 -5.48 2.57
C GLN A 231 -3.67 -4.41 2.62
N LEU A 232 -4.07 -3.90 1.45
CA LEU A 232 -4.96 -2.74 1.35
C LEU A 232 -6.37 -3.02 1.88
N SER A 233 -6.80 -4.30 1.92
CA SER A 233 -8.07 -4.69 2.57
C SER A 233 -8.14 -4.38 4.08
N LYS A 234 -7.00 -4.15 4.74
CA LYS A 234 -6.92 -3.76 6.15
C LYS A 234 -6.96 -2.24 6.38
N GLY A 235 -7.07 -1.46 5.30
CA GLY A 235 -7.04 -0.01 5.34
C GLY A 235 -5.64 0.58 5.14
N TYR A 236 -5.59 1.89 4.94
CA TYR A 236 -4.40 2.56 4.40
C TYR A 236 -3.37 3.03 5.43
N ASN A 237 -3.68 2.97 6.73
CA ASN A 237 -2.83 3.55 7.77
C ASN A 237 -1.42 2.93 7.82
N GLU A 238 -1.34 1.60 7.88
CA GLU A 238 -0.05 0.90 8.01
C GLU A 238 0.72 0.86 6.69
N ILE A 239 0.03 0.68 5.56
CA ILE A 239 0.66 0.70 4.24
C ILE A 239 1.18 2.09 3.88
N ASN A 240 0.50 3.19 4.22
CA ASN A 240 1.00 4.54 3.93
C ASN A 240 2.28 4.86 4.72
N LYS A 241 2.38 4.41 5.98
CA LYS A 241 3.63 4.51 6.76
C LYS A 241 4.75 3.70 6.10
N ARG A 242 4.43 2.49 5.63
CA ARG A 242 5.39 1.61 4.94
C ARG A 242 5.83 2.20 3.61
N GLN A 243 4.91 2.71 2.80
CA GLN A 243 5.18 3.39 1.52
C GLN A 243 6.08 4.60 1.73
N LYS A 244 5.81 5.43 2.75
CA LYS A 244 6.68 6.54 3.10
C LYS A 244 8.12 6.07 3.40
N ALA A 245 8.27 4.99 4.16
CA ALA A 245 9.59 4.41 4.44
C ALA A 245 10.29 3.86 3.17
N VAL A 246 9.52 3.32 2.22
CA VAL A 246 10.04 2.91 0.89
C VAL A 246 10.57 4.14 0.15
N LEU A 247 9.77 5.19 0.02
CA LEU A 247 10.15 6.42 -0.67
C LEU A 247 11.35 7.11 0.00
N GLU A 248 11.39 7.17 1.34
CA GLU A 248 12.55 7.66 2.08
C GLU A 248 13.81 6.84 1.78
N SER A 249 13.68 5.52 1.60
CA SER A 249 14.80 4.67 1.16
C SER A 249 15.20 4.96 -0.29
N MET A 250 14.25 5.20 -1.18
CA MET A 250 14.53 5.57 -2.58
C MET A 250 15.30 6.90 -2.65
N VAL A 251 14.89 7.91 -1.87
CA VAL A 251 15.63 9.19 -1.73
C VAL A 251 17.04 8.96 -1.22
N LYS A 252 17.19 8.16 -0.17
CA LYS A 252 18.50 7.85 0.42
C LYS A 252 19.46 7.18 -0.56
N ASN A 253 18.94 6.30 -1.42
CA ASN A 253 19.70 5.61 -2.46
C ASN A 253 19.79 6.42 -3.78
N LYS A 254 19.23 7.65 -3.81
CA LYS A 254 19.25 8.58 -4.95
C LYS A 254 18.50 8.10 -6.20
N TYR A 255 17.54 7.20 -6.05
CA TYR A 255 16.63 6.82 -7.14
C TYR A 255 15.61 7.92 -7.44
N ILE A 256 15.20 8.67 -6.42
CA ILE A 256 14.32 9.84 -6.55
C ILE A 256 14.84 10.99 -5.71
N THR A 257 14.41 12.20 -6.03
CA THR A 257 14.63 13.40 -5.23
C THR A 257 13.64 13.49 -4.06
N LYS A 258 13.98 14.32 -3.07
CA LYS A 258 13.06 14.61 -1.96
C LYS A 258 11.77 15.29 -2.45
N GLU A 259 11.87 16.12 -3.48
CA GLU A 259 10.74 16.78 -4.12
C GLU A 259 9.82 15.76 -4.79
N GLU A 260 10.35 14.82 -5.57
CA GLU A 260 9.57 13.72 -6.17
C GLU A 260 8.90 12.83 -5.12
N MET A 261 9.55 12.57 -3.97
CA MET A 261 8.91 11.88 -2.86
C MET A 261 7.72 12.69 -2.30
N GLU A 262 7.92 13.98 -2.02
CA GLU A 262 6.86 14.84 -1.48
C GLU A 262 5.69 14.94 -2.46
N GLU A 263 5.99 15.11 -3.75
CA GLU A 263 5.03 15.07 -4.85
C GLU A 263 4.26 13.76 -4.97
N THR A 264 4.95 12.62 -4.85
CA THR A 264 4.33 11.28 -4.88
C THR A 264 3.37 11.09 -3.73
N LEU A 265 3.74 11.57 -2.54
CA LEU A 265 2.87 11.58 -1.36
C LEU A 265 1.74 12.61 -1.47
N ASN A 266 1.84 13.55 -2.41
CA ASN A 266 0.92 14.66 -2.65
C ASN A 266 0.18 14.52 -3.99
N TYR A 267 -0.19 13.31 -4.43
CA TYR A 267 -0.96 13.09 -5.67
C TYR A 267 -2.19 14.02 -5.82
N LEU A 268 -2.91 14.26 -4.72
CA LEU A 268 -4.04 15.17 -4.71
C LEU A 268 -3.66 16.62 -5.07
N TYR A 269 -2.48 17.08 -4.65
CA TYR A 269 -1.97 18.40 -5.03
C TYR A 269 -1.69 18.48 -6.53
N LYS A 270 -1.15 17.42 -7.14
CA LYS A 270 -0.99 17.34 -8.61
C LYS A 270 -2.32 17.36 -9.34
N GLY A 271 -3.33 16.66 -8.81
CA GLY A 271 -4.69 16.72 -9.34
C GLY A 271 -5.24 18.15 -9.33
N ILE A 272 -5.00 18.89 -8.26
CA ILE A 272 -5.39 20.31 -8.13
C ILE A 272 -4.60 21.20 -9.10
N ASP A 273 -3.30 20.98 -9.25
CA ASP A 273 -2.46 21.70 -10.22
C ASP A 273 -2.94 21.50 -11.65
N PHE A 274 -3.20 20.25 -12.03
CA PHE A 274 -3.73 19.91 -13.34
C PHE A 274 -5.08 20.58 -13.58
N ALA A 275 -6.01 20.46 -12.63
CA ALA A 275 -7.33 21.07 -12.68
C ALA A 275 -7.25 22.59 -12.88
N SER A 276 -6.39 23.26 -12.11
CA SER A 276 -6.12 24.70 -12.25
C SER A 276 -5.54 25.03 -13.63
N ALA A 277 -4.59 24.24 -14.13
CA ALA A 277 -3.95 24.47 -15.43
C ALA A 277 -4.92 24.33 -16.62
N ILE A 278 -5.91 23.43 -16.54
CA ILE A 278 -6.92 23.24 -17.59
C ILE A 278 -8.20 24.07 -17.39
N ASN A 279 -8.22 24.98 -16.40
CA ASN A 279 -9.40 25.76 -16.01
C ASN A 279 -10.61 24.91 -15.55
N CYS A 280 -10.36 23.71 -15.03
CA CYS A 280 -11.36 22.87 -14.39
C CYS A 280 -11.39 23.14 -12.88
N TYR A 281 -12.08 24.19 -12.47
CA TYR A 281 -12.01 24.67 -11.08
C TYR A 281 -12.87 23.91 -10.07
N ASN A 282 -13.66 22.92 -10.47
CA ASN A 282 -14.46 22.12 -9.54
C ASN A 282 -14.11 20.63 -9.69
N LEU A 283 -13.46 20.08 -8.67
CA LEU A 283 -13.10 18.68 -8.58
C LEU A 283 -14.09 17.96 -7.67
N VAL A 284 -14.74 16.93 -8.19
CA VAL A 284 -15.52 16.00 -7.36
C VAL A 284 -14.57 14.92 -6.87
N PHE A 285 -14.56 14.71 -5.54
CA PHE A 285 -13.74 13.68 -4.94
C PHE A 285 -14.62 12.64 -4.30
N GLY A 286 -14.69 11.49 -4.97
CA GLY A 286 -15.48 10.39 -4.47
C GLY A 286 -14.93 9.80 -3.18
N SER A 287 -15.81 9.48 -2.24
CA SER A 287 -15.36 8.78 -1.04
C SER A 287 -15.08 7.32 -1.41
N PRO A 288 -13.85 6.79 -1.26
CA PRO A 288 -13.52 5.41 -1.55
C PRO A 288 -14.39 4.45 -0.73
N ARG A 289 -14.83 3.39 -1.40
CA ARG A 289 -15.50 2.25 -0.76
C ARG A 289 -14.63 1.68 0.35
N ASN A 290 -15.25 1.04 1.35
CA ASN A 290 -14.57 0.45 2.52
C ASN A 290 -13.84 1.45 3.44
N ARG A 291 -14.03 2.76 3.26
CA ARG A 291 -13.51 3.77 4.19
C ARG A 291 -14.21 3.66 5.54
N ASN A 292 -13.43 3.29 6.56
CA ASN A 292 -13.88 3.25 7.94
C ASN A 292 -13.01 4.13 8.84
N VAL A 293 -13.63 5.05 9.58
CA VAL A 293 -13.06 5.87 10.64
C VAL A 293 -13.46 5.24 11.96
N ASN A 294 -12.50 4.67 12.68
CA ASN A 294 -12.77 3.83 13.85
C ASN A 294 -12.65 4.58 15.18
N ASN A 295 -12.03 5.76 15.17
CA ASN A 295 -11.77 6.55 16.37
C ASN A 295 -11.74 8.06 16.08
N GLU A 296 -11.88 8.85 17.14
CA GLU A 296 -11.89 10.32 17.08
C GLU A 296 -10.54 10.88 16.58
N GLU A 297 -9.43 10.18 16.81
CA GLU A 297 -8.11 10.60 16.33
C GLU A 297 -8.04 10.58 14.79
N GLU A 298 -8.53 9.51 14.15
CA GLU A 298 -8.64 9.39 12.69
C GLU A 298 -9.56 10.47 12.11
N TYR A 299 -10.69 10.74 12.76
CA TYR A 299 -11.58 11.84 12.37
C TYR A 299 -10.86 13.19 12.45
N ASN A 300 -10.18 13.49 13.54
CA ASN A 300 -9.45 14.75 13.71
C ASN A 300 -8.28 14.89 12.73
N ARG A 301 -7.58 13.81 12.40
CA ARG A 301 -6.55 13.80 11.35
C ARG A 301 -7.14 14.20 9.99
N SER A 302 -8.34 13.72 9.66
CA SER A 302 -9.03 14.09 8.42
C SER A 302 -9.34 15.60 8.38
N ILE A 303 -9.81 16.17 9.49
CA ILE A 303 -10.07 17.62 9.61
C ILE A 303 -8.78 18.42 9.39
N THR A 304 -7.67 18.04 10.03
CA THR A 304 -6.38 18.70 9.84
C THR A 304 -5.90 18.62 8.38
N PHE A 305 -6.06 17.46 7.75
CA PHE A 305 -5.70 17.26 6.35
C PHE A 305 -6.48 18.21 5.42
N PHE A 306 -7.80 18.21 5.51
CA PHE A 306 -8.64 19.03 4.64
C PHE A 306 -8.46 20.54 4.89
N LYS A 307 -8.20 20.97 6.13
CA LYS A 307 -7.84 22.38 6.40
C LYS A 307 -6.56 22.79 5.69
N LYS A 308 -5.52 21.96 5.74
CA LYS A 308 -4.27 22.21 5.01
C LYS A 308 -4.48 22.19 3.49
N LEU A 309 -5.31 21.28 3.00
CA LEU A 309 -5.63 21.19 1.58
C LEU A 309 -6.40 22.44 1.09
N ASN A 310 -7.32 22.96 1.91
CA ASN A 310 -8.09 24.17 1.61
C ASN A 310 -7.18 25.38 1.33
N GLU A 311 -6.08 25.55 2.08
CA GLU A 311 -5.12 26.64 1.82
C GLU A 311 -4.51 26.54 0.41
N TYR A 312 -4.28 25.31 -0.07
CA TYR A 312 -3.70 25.08 -1.39
C TYR A 312 -4.75 25.22 -2.51
N LEU A 313 -5.92 24.62 -2.32
CA LEU A 313 -7.09 24.80 -3.21
C LEU A 313 -7.37 26.29 -3.43
N SER A 314 -7.36 27.08 -2.35
CA SER A 314 -7.59 28.53 -2.40
C SER A 314 -6.55 29.27 -3.24
N LYS A 315 -5.26 28.93 -3.10
CA LYS A 315 -4.19 29.50 -3.93
C LYS A 315 -4.35 29.18 -5.42
N LYS A 316 -4.99 28.05 -5.74
CA LYS A 316 -5.18 27.56 -7.11
C LYS A 316 -6.54 27.94 -7.72
N GLY A 317 -7.43 28.55 -6.92
CA GLY A 317 -8.80 28.85 -7.32
C GLY A 317 -9.66 27.60 -7.57
N VAL A 318 -9.25 26.45 -7.07
CA VAL A 318 -9.94 25.17 -7.27
C VAL A 318 -10.83 24.87 -6.07
N TYR A 319 -11.99 24.27 -6.30
CA TYR A 319 -12.92 23.74 -5.31
C TYR A 319 -12.84 22.22 -5.30
N LEU A 320 -12.93 21.64 -4.11
CA LEU A 320 -13.04 20.20 -3.90
C LEU A 320 -14.42 19.88 -3.32
N ALA A 321 -15.24 19.17 -4.08
CA ALA A 321 -16.58 18.75 -3.67
C ALA A 321 -16.51 17.35 -3.06
N LEU A 322 -16.91 17.23 -1.79
CA LEU A 322 -17.05 15.97 -1.06
C LEU A 322 -18.44 15.40 -1.29
N GLU A 323 -18.52 14.10 -1.54
CA GLU A 323 -19.79 13.39 -1.67
C GLU A 323 -20.05 12.47 -0.47
N ALA A 324 -21.33 12.21 -0.22
CA ALA A 324 -21.76 11.16 0.68
C ALA A 324 -21.60 9.79 0.00
N ASN A 325 -21.33 8.74 0.77
CA ASN A 325 -21.22 7.39 0.23
C ASN A 325 -22.02 6.39 1.09
N PRO A 326 -23.02 5.69 0.54
CA PRO A 326 -23.94 4.90 1.36
C PRO A 326 -23.28 3.66 1.96
N THR A 327 -23.82 3.19 3.08
CA THR A 327 -23.26 2.08 3.88
C THR A 327 -23.23 0.74 3.13
N ILE A 328 -23.99 0.60 2.04
CA ILE A 328 -23.91 -0.55 1.13
C ILE A 328 -22.50 -0.76 0.56
N TYR A 329 -21.66 0.29 0.54
CA TYR A 329 -20.26 0.21 0.15
C TYR A 329 -19.29 -0.03 1.30
N ASN A 330 -19.81 -0.53 2.44
CA ASN A 330 -19.04 -0.91 3.64
C ASN A 330 -18.23 0.26 4.25
N THR A 331 -18.83 1.45 4.25
CA THR A 331 -18.25 2.69 4.78
C THR A 331 -19.00 3.17 6.02
N ASN A 332 -18.30 3.83 6.96
CA ASN A 332 -18.90 4.44 8.16
C ASN A 332 -18.62 5.96 8.30
N PHE A 333 -18.16 6.60 7.23
CA PHE A 333 -17.71 7.99 7.23
C PHE A 333 -18.36 8.77 6.09
N LEU A 334 -19.06 9.86 6.44
CA LEU A 334 -19.81 10.72 5.51
C LEU A 334 -20.83 9.92 4.69
N ASN A 335 -21.78 9.27 5.35
CA ASN A 335 -22.68 8.34 4.68
C ASN A 335 -23.93 9.01 4.12
N THR A 336 -24.35 10.13 4.71
CA THR A 336 -25.51 10.93 4.29
C THR A 336 -25.10 12.33 3.87
N THR A 337 -25.98 13.02 3.14
CA THR A 337 -25.79 14.44 2.78
C THR A 337 -25.60 15.29 4.02
N LYS A 338 -26.38 15.01 5.06
CA LYS A 338 -26.30 15.71 6.36
C LYS A 338 -24.94 15.51 7.03
N ASP A 339 -24.38 14.30 7.01
CA ASP A 339 -23.05 14.04 7.58
C ASP A 339 -21.97 14.89 6.89
N VAL A 340 -22.04 15.01 5.55
CA VAL A 340 -21.12 15.86 4.79
C VAL A 340 -21.28 17.32 5.18
N VAL A 341 -22.52 17.82 5.30
CA VAL A 341 -22.76 19.21 5.72
C VAL A 341 -22.21 19.48 7.12
N GLU A 342 -22.51 18.63 8.10
CA GLU A 342 -21.98 18.78 9.47
C GLU A 342 -20.45 18.71 9.49
N TYR A 343 -19.85 17.89 8.63
CA TYR A 343 -18.41 17.81 8.45
C TYR A 343 -17.83 19.10 7.85
N LEU A 344 -18.48 19.67 6.82
CA LEU A 344 -18.10 20.95 6.21
C LEU A 344 -18.20 22.10 7.22
N ASP A 345 -19.22 22.12 8.06
CA ASP A 345 -19.37 23.12 9.13
C ASP A 345 -18.22 23.03 10.15
N LYS A 346 -17.79 21.81 10.52
CA LYS A 346 -16.61 21.60 11.38
C LYS A 346 -15.29 21.97 10.70
N LEU A 347 -15.17 21.71 9.39
CA LEU A 347 -14.00 22.10 8.60
C LEU A 347 -13.88 23.63 8.50
N ASN A 348 -15.00 24.32 8.29
CA ASN A 348 -15.07 25.76 8.06
C ASN A 348 -14.08 26.23 6.96
N CYS A 349 -14.16 25.56 5.80
CA CYS A 349 -13.27 25.76 4.65
C CYS A 349 -14.05 26.33 3.47
N SER A 350 -13.52 27.34 2.78
CA SER A 350 -14.21 28.02 1.67
C SER A 350 -14.11 27.30 0.33
N HIS A 351 -13.06 26.51 0.12
CA HIS A 351 -12.81 25.76 -1.12
C HIS A 351 -13.13 24.26 -1.01
N ILE A 352 -13.70 23.82 0.11
CA ILE A 352 -14.23 22.46 0.26
C ILE A 352 -15.73 22.55 0.36
N LYS A 353 -16.42 21.83 -0.53
CA LYS A 353 -17.85 21.98 -0.81
C LYS A 353 -18.52 20.61 -0.84
N LEU A 354 -19.83 20.61 -1.02
CA LEU A 354 -20.67 19.43 -1.16
C LEU A 354 -20.88 19.11 -2.65
N ASN A 355 -20.62 17.86 -3.03
CA ASN A 355 -21.21 17.25 -4.22
C ASN A 355 -22.50 16.55 -3.79
N LEU A 356 -23.64 16.98 -4.34
CA LEU A 356 -24.94 16.40 -4.05
C LEU A 356 -25.20 15.23 -5.01
N ASP A 357 -25.10 14.00 -4.52
CA ASP A 357 -25.32 12.79 -5.33
C ASP A 357 -26.71 12.20 -5.11
N LEU A 358 -27.53 12.19 -6.17
CA LEU A 358 -28.93 11.78 -6.07
C LEU A 358 -29.11 10.26 -5.90
N GLY A 359 -28.22 9.45 -6.48
CA GLY A 359 -28.21 8.01 -6.29
C GLY A 359 -27.99 7.63 -4.83
N THR A 360 -27.14 8.37 -4.13
CA THR A 360 -26.89 8.23 -2.68
C THR A 360 -28.11 8.66 -1.86
N ILE A 361 -28.72 9.80 -2.19
CA ILE A 361 -29.97 10.26 -1.55
C ILE A 361 -31.07 9.20 -1.67
N ILE A 362 -31.26 8.64 -2.88
CA ILE A 362 -32.23 7.57 -3.12
C ILE A 362 -31.87 6.31 -2.33
N THR A 363 -30.60 5.92 -2.30
CA THR A 363 -30.13 4.72 -1.58
C THR A 363 -30.35 4.83 -0.08
N ASN A 364 -30.11 6.01 0.49
CA ASN A 364 -30.29 6.29 1.92
C ASN A 364 -31.73 6.65 2.29
N ASN A 365 -32.63 6.76 1.31
CA ASN A 365 -34.00 7.26 1.49
C ASN A 365 -34.02 8.64 2.18
N GLU A 366 -33.11 9.53 1.78
CA GLU A 366 -33.03 10.91 2.21
C GLU A 366 -34.08 11.77 1.48
N GLY A 367 -34.69 12.73 2.19
CA GLY A 367 -35.57 13.74 1.59
C GLY A 367 -34.79 14.95 1.07
N LEU A 368 -35.40 15.75 0.20
CA LEU A 368 -34.79 16.97 -0.35
C LEU A 368 -35.09 18.24 0.46
N ASP A 369 -35.94 18.17 1.50
CA ASP A 369 -36.47 19.33 2.24
C ASP A 369 -35.38 20.28 2.78
N ASN A 370 -34.24 19.71 3.20
CA ASN A 370 -33.14 20.46 3.82
C ASN A 370 -32.10 20.96 2.81
N ILE A 371 -32.22 20.59 1.52
CA ILE A 371 -31.23 20.93 0.49
C ILE A 371 -31.10 22.44 0.32
N LYS A 372 -32.22 23.18 0.43
CA LYS A 372 -32.24 24.65 0.41
C LYS A 372 -31.32 25.29 1.47
N ASP A 373 -31.15 24.63 2.62
CA ASP A 373 -30.34 25.13 3.74
C ASP A 373 -28.83 24.97 3.46
N TYR A 374 -28.47 24.25 2.39
CA TYR A 374 -27.10 23.88 2.03
C TYR A 374 -26.63 24.49 0.70
N MET A 375 -27.43 25.37 0.06
CA MET A 375 -27.14 25.91 -1.27
C MET A 375 -25.77 26.59 -1.43
N ASP A 376 -25.31 27.27 -0.38
CA ASP A 376 -24.00 27.93 -0.32
C ASP A 376 -22.83 26.92 -0.26
N LYS A 377 -23.11 25.71 0.25
CA LYS A 377 -22.15 24.61 0.39
C LYS A 377 -22.09 23.71 -0.82
N ILE A 378 -23.15 23.60 -1.62
CA ILE A 378 -23.17 22.75 -2.82
C ILE A 378 -22.35 23.41 -3.93
N SER A 379 -21.37 22.71 -4.50
CA SER A 379 -20.66 23.18 -5.72
C SER A 379 -20.98 22.36 -6.96
N HIS A 380 -21.52 21.16 -6.79
CA HIS A 380 -21.88 20.25 -7.87
C HIS A 380 -23.09 19.41 -7.46
N VAL A 381 -23.96 19.09 -8.42
CA VAL A 381 -25.04 18.11 -8.31
C VAL A 381 -24.85 16.99 -9.33
N HIS A 382 -24.82 15.74 -8.86
CA HIS A 382 -24.87 14.54 -9.69
C HIS A 382 -26.30 14.00 -9.76
N ILE A 383 -26.84 13.92 -10.98
CA ILE A 383 -28.06 13.18 -11.28
C ILE A 383 -27.63 11.74 -11.57
N SER A 384 -27.85 10.86 -10.61
CA SER A 384 -27.41 9.47 -10.62
C SER A 384 -28.47 8.55 -10.04
N GLU A 385 -28.38 7.25 -10.35
CA GLU A 385 -29.20 6.19 -9.77
C GLU A 385 -28.34 5.30 -8.86
N PRO A 386 -28.95 4.58 -7.88
CA PRO A 386 -28.24 3.55 -7.14
C PRO A 386 -27.50 2.59 -8.08
N TYR A 387 -26.24 2.28 -7.76
CA TYR A 387 -25.32 1.46 -8.58
C TYR A 387 -24.98 2.02 -9.97
N LEU A 388 -25.18 3.33 -10.18
CA LEU A 388 -24.98 3.99 -11.48
C LEU A 388 -25.84 3.35 -12.59
N GLU A 389 -27.03 2.86 -12.25
CA GLU A 389 -27.98 2.40 -13.25
C GLU A 389 -28.38 3.52 -14.23
N ILE A 390 -28.93 3.14 -15.38
CA ILE A 390 -29.45 4.11 -16.35
C ILE A 390 -30.54 4.95 -15.67
N ILE A 391 -30.50 6.27 -15.88
CA ILE A 391 -31.41 7.25 -15.25
C ILE A 391 -32.86 6.86 -15.51
N LYS A 392 -33.66 6.77 -14.44
CA LYS A 392 -35.08 6.43 -14.51
C LYS A 392 -35.93 7.69 -14.39
N LYS A 393 -37.15 7.66 -14.95
CA LYS A 393 -38.10 8.75 -14.70
C LYS A 393 -38.56 8.70 -13.24
N ARG A 394 -38.27 9.76 -12.46
CA ARG A 394 -38.62 9.87 -11.04
C ARG A 394 -39.10 11.27 -10.68
N ASP A 395 -40.05 11.35 -9.74
CA ASP A 395 -40.56 12.62 -9.22
C ASP A 395 -39.48 13.42 -8.48
N ILE A 396 -38.54 12.74 -7.82
CA ILE A 396 -37.43 13.38 -7.09
C ILE A 396 -36.54 14.23 -8.01
N HIS A 397 -36.45 13.92 -9.30
CA HIS A 397 -35.71 14.74 -10.26
C HIS A 397 -36.40 16.09 -10.48
N LYS A 398 -37.74 16.10 -10.52
CA LYS A 398 -38.55 17.30 -10.68
C LYS A 398 -38.48 18.17 -9.42
N GLU A 399 -38.55 17.55 -8.26
CA GLU A 399 -38.43 18.22 -6.97
C GLU A 399 -37.06 18.88 -6.81
N LEU A 400 -35.97 18.15 -7.10
CA LEU A 400 -34.61 18.70 -7.05
C LEU A 400 -34.45 19.87 -8.01
N LEU A 401 -34.89 19.72 -9.27
CA LEU A 401 -34.79 20.80 -10.26
C LEU A 401 -35.54 22.06 -9.80
N LYS A 402 -36.72 21.91 -9.20
CA LYS A 402 -37.49 23.02 -8.64
C LYS A 402 -36.72 23.72 -7.52
N ILE A 403 -36.15 22.96 -6.57
CA ILE A 403 -35.34 23.51 -5.48
C ILE A 403 -34.14 24.28 -6.04
N LEU A 404 -33.43 23.73 -7.03
CA LEU A 404 -32.27 24.38 -7.65
C LEU A 404 -32.66 25.69 -8.36
N LYS A 405 -33.78 25.71 -9.11
CA LYS A 405 -34.27 26.92 -9.78
C LYS A 405 -34.73 28.00 -8.81
N GLU A 406 -35.52 27.64 -7.79
CA GLU A 406 -36.03 28.57 -6.78
C GLU A 406 -34.91 29.24 -5.98
N ASN A 407 -33.76 28.57 -5.83
CA ASN A 407 -32.59 29.08 -5.14
C ASN A 407 -31.51 29.66 -6.07
N ASN A 408 -31.82 29.85 -7.37
CA ASN A 408 -30.90 30.40 -8.38
C ASN A 408 -29.54 29.67 -8.43
N TYR A 409 -29.55 28.34 -8.36
CA TYR A 409 -28.33 27.54 -8.46
C TYR A 409 -27.71 27.68 -9.87
N ASP A 410 -26.49 28.19 -9.93
CA ASP A 410 -25.79 28.60 -11.16
C ASP A 410 -24.47 27.84 -11.39
N LYS A 411 -24.23 26.77 -10.64
CA LYS A 411 -22.98 25.98 -10.67
C LYS A 411 -23.13 24.75 -11.58
N TYR A 412 -22.58 23.60 -11.18
CA TYR A 412 -22.48 22.42 -12.05
C TYR A 412 -23.56 21.38 -11.75
N VAL A 413 -24.20 20.87 -12.80
CA VAL A 413 -25.08 19.70 -12.76
C VAL A 413 -24.60 18.71 -13.83
N SER A 414 -24.33 17.47 -13.43
CA SER A 414 -23.93 16.40 -14.35
C SER A 414 -24.81 15.17 -14.19
N ILE A 415 -24.81 14.32 -15.21
CA ILE A 415 -25.47 13.02 -15.19
C ILE A 415 -24.38 11.97 -15.00
N GLU A 416 -24.56 11.08 -14.03
CA GLU A 416 -23.62 10.00 -13.75
C GLU A 416 -24.34 8.65 -13.81
N MET A 417 -23.94 7.82 -14.78
CA MET A 417 -24.48 6.48 -15.01
C MET A 417 -23.40 5.59 -15.65
N LYS A 418 -23.58 4.27 -15.52
CA LYS A 418 -22.71 3.27 -16.15
C LYS A 418 -22.71 3.40 -17.67
N THR A 419 -21.62 3.00 -18.29
CA THR A 419 -21.53 2.92 -19.75
C THR A 419 -22.61 1.99 -20.28
N VAL A 420 -23.28 2.42 -21.35
CA VAL A 420 -24.31 1.66 -22.06
C VAL A 420 -23.78 1.24 -23.43
N GLU A 421 -24.18 0.05 -23.88
CA GLU A 421 -23.81 -0.46 -25.21
C GLU A 421 -24.68 0.15 -26.32
N ASN A 422 -25.92 0.51 -25.97
CA ASN A 422 -26.91 1.03 -26.88
C ASN A 422 -27.00 2.56 -26.77
N VAL A 423 -26.83 3.27 -27.89
CA VAL A 423 -26.81 4.74 -27.90
C VAL A 423 -28.21 5.33 -27.72
N GLU A 424 -29.26 4.61 -28.10
CA GLU A 424 -30.67 5.00 -27.90
C GLU A 424 -30.99 5.20 -26.42
N ASP A 425 -30.39 4.42 -25.51
CA ASP A 425 -30.56 4.62 -24.05
C ASP A 425 -30.07 6.01 -23.61
N ILE A 426 -28.98 6.51 -24.23
CA ILE A 426 -28.46 7.86 -23.95
C ILE A 426 -29.44 8.92 -24.48
N PHE A 427 -29.99 8.72 -25.68
CA PHE A 427 -30.97 9.63 -26.26
C PHE A 427 -32.23 9.72 -25.41
N ASP A 428 -32.73 8.60 -24.89
CA ASP A 428 -33.92 8.57 -24.03
C ASP A 428 -33.70 9.33 -22.72
N VAL A 429 -32.51 9.20 -22.11
CA VAL A 429 -32.14 9.98 -20.91
C VAL A 429 -32.10 11.48 -21.22
N ILE A 430 -31.48 11.88 -22.35
CA ILE A 430 -31.42 13.28 -22.77
C ILE A 430 -32.82 13.85 -23.03
N LEU A 431 -33.69 13.09 -23.71
CA LEU A 431 -35.07 13.49 -23.99
C LEU A 431 -35.85 13.68 -22.69
N TYR A 432 -35.75 12.74 -21.76
CA TYR A 432 -36.37 12.83 -20.45
C TYR A 432 -35.91 14.08 -19.67
N LEU A 433 -34.61 14.35 -19.61
CA LEU A 433 -34.11 15.53 -18.91
C LEU A 433 -34.53 16.85 -19.58
N LYS A 434 -34.62 16.85 -20.92
CA LYS A 434 -35.16 18.00 -21.65
C LYS A 434 -36.63 18.23 -21.34
N GLU A 435 -37.45 17.18 -21.30
CA GLU A 435 -38.86 17.26 -20.85
C GLU A 435 -38.94 17.85 -19.44
N LEU A 436 -38.14 17.31 -18.52
CA LEU A 436 -38.10 17.76 -17.12
C LEU A 436 -37.74 19.24 -16.97
N ILE A 437 -36.74 19.72 -17.72
CA ILE A 437 -36.28 21.11 -17.69
C ILE A 437 -37.35 22.08 -18.21
N ASN A 438 -38.17 21.65 -19.17
CA ASN A 438 -39.25 22.46 -19.74
C ASN A 438 -40.52 22.47 -18.87
N GLU A 439 -40.73 21.47 -18.02
CA GLU A 439 -41.90 21.37 -17.13
C GLU A 439 -41.82 22.23 -15.88
N VAL A 440 -40.60 22.50 -15.38
CA VAL A 440 -40.31 23.33 -14.20
C VAL A 440 -39.90 24.71 -14.65
#